data_AF-A0A1M3DS08-F1
#
_entry.id   AF-A0A1M3DS08-F1
#
_cell.length_a   1.000
_cell.length_b   1.000
_cell.length_c   1.000
_cell.angle_alpha   90.00
_cell.angle_beta   90.00
_cell.angle_gamma   90.00
#
_symmetry.space_group_name_H-M   'P 1'
#
loop_
_entity.id
_entity.type
_entity.pdbx_description
1 polymer ?
#
loop_
_entity_poly.entity_id
_entity_poly.type
_entity_poly.pdbx_seq_one_letter_code
_entity_poly.pdbx_strand_id
1 'polypeptide(L)'
;MKRIQPNAPKRQKRKPSLSKPYRSAFEEGIAKSLLAKNIPFTYEAKSLVYHSVQTYTPDFVLPSGLIVEAKGFFKPQDRRKHLLVKQQHPDVDIRFVFQNASTPLSKGSKTTYAKWCERHGFMFAEKDVPDSWITQSIVEEES
;
A
#
# COMPACT_ATOMS: atom_id res chain seq x y z
N MET A 1 47.40 19.01 24.85
CA MET A 1 46.60 17.80 25.17
C MET A 1 45.86 17.34 23.92
N LYS A 2 46.28 16.25 23.25
CA LYS A 2 45.59 15.68 22.08
C LYS A 2 44.76 14.47 22.54
N ARG A 3 43.43 14.55 22.43
CA ARG A 3 42.51 13.43 22.68
C ARG A 3 42.58 12.44 21.51
N ILE A 4 42.99 11.21 21.79
CA ILE A 4 42.91 10.06 20.86
C ILE A 4 41.47 9.53 20.92
N GLN A 5 40.79 9.43 19.78
CA GLN A 5 39.50 8.74 19.70
C GLN A 5 39.71 7.24 19.42
N PRO A 6 38.95 6.32 20.06
CA PRO A 6 39.06 4.90 19.76
C PRO A 6 38.35 4.55 18.44
N ASN A 7 38.99 3.69 17.66
CA ASN A 7 38.56 3.23 16.35
C ASN A 7 37.33 2.31 16.47
N ALA A 8 36.25 2.59 15.75
CA ALA A 8 35.06 1.75 15.72
C ALA A 8 35.35 0.40 15.02
N PRO A 9 34.76 -0.73 15.48
CA PRO A 9 35.01 -2.03 14.85
C PRO A 9 34.45 -2.05 13.43
N LYS A 10 35.30 -2.43 12.46
CA LYS A 10 34.90 -2.60 11.06
C LYS A 10 33.78 -3.62 10.96
N ARG A 11 32.61 -3.16 10.49
CA ARG A 11 31.42 -3.98 10.20
C ARG A 11 31.80 -5.08 9.20
N GLN A 12 31.92 -6.32 9.65
CA GLN A 12 32.14 -7.47 8.78
C GLN A 12 30.98 -7.56 7.77
N LYS A 13 31.32 -7.47 6.48
CA LYS A 13 30.37 -7.75 5.40
C LYS A 13 29.92 -9.20 5.54
N ARG A 14 28.63 -9.42 5.87
CA ARG A 14 28.03 -10.76 5.86
C ARG A 14 28.23 -11.34 4.46
N LYS A 15 28.89 -12.50 4.37
CA LYS A 15 28.98 -13.27 3.12
C LYS A 15 27.55 -13.52 2.63
N PRO A 16 27.25 -13.36 1.33
CA PRO A 16 25.95 -13.74 0.81
C PRO A 16 25.75 -15.22 1.13
N SER A 17 24.72 -15.55 1.90
CA SER A 17 24.33 -16.94 2.06
C SER A 17 24.06 -17.47 0.66
N LEU A 18 24.79 -18.50 0.23
CA LEU A 18 24.39 -19.34 -0.89
C LEU A 18 22.92 -19.68 -0.66
N SER A 19 22.04 -19.07 -1.45
CA SER A 19 20.60 -19.21 -1.30
C SER A 19 20.29 -20.71 -1.35
N LYS A 20 19.59 -21.23 -0.34
CA LYS A 20 18.99 -22.55 -0.45
C LYS A 20 18.20 -22.62 -1.78
N PRO A 21 18.21 -23.76 -2.49
CA PRO A 21 17.51 -23.89 -3.76
C PRO A 21 15.99 -23.68 -3.64
N TYR A 22 15.44 -23.77 -2.43
CA TYR A 22 14.01 -23.61 -2.12
C TYR A 22 13.80 -22.45 -1.13
N ARG A 23 12.66 -21.75 -1.22
CA ARG A 23 12.38 -20.56 -0.40
C ARG A 23 12.05 -20.91 1.05
N SER A 24 11.68 -22.16 1.33
CA SER A 24 11.39 -22.62 2.68
C SER A 24 11.84 -24.07 2.91
N ALA A 25 12.03 -24.43 4.19
CA ALA A 25 12.30 -25.81 4.57
C ALA A 25 11.12 -26.75 4.22
N PHE A 26 9.90 -26.21 4.19
CA PHE A 26 8.71 -26.93 3.78
C PHE A 26 8.76 -27.31 2.30
N GLU A 27 9.08 -26.36 1.42
CA GLU A 27 9.27 -26.62 -0.02
C GLU A 27 10.40 -27.60 -0.29
N GLU A 28 11.51 -27.49 0.45
CA GLU A 28 12.61 -28.45 0.37
C GLU A 28 12.16 -29.87 0.73
N GLY A 29 11.30 -30.02 1.75
CA GLY A 29 10.71 -31.29 2.14
C GLY A 29 9.83 -31.90 1.04
N ILE A 30 9.02 -31.08 0.36
CA ILE A 30 8.20 -31.52 -0.77
C ILE A 30 9.08 -31.99 -1.93
N ALA A 31 10.11 -31.21 -2.28
CA ALA A 31 11.04 -31.57 -3.34
C ALA A 31 11.72 -32.92 -3.07
N LYS A 32 12.20 -33.16 -1.84
CA LYS A 32 12.77 -34.45 -1.44
C LYS A 32 11.77 -35.60 -1.58
N SER A 33 10.51 -35.38 -1.20
CA SER A 33 9.43 -36.38 -1.33
C SER A 33 9.16 -36.73 -2.80
N LEU A 34 9.15 -35.73 -3.71
CA LEU A 34 8.98 -35.95 -5.15
C LEU A 34 10.16 -36.71 -5.76
N LEU A 35 11.40 -36.34 -5.40
CA LEU A 35 12.60 -37.06 -5.82
C LEU A 35 12.59 -38.52 -5.32
N ALA A 36 12.22 -38.77 -4.06
CA ALA A 36 12.13 -40.11 -3.49
C ALA A 36 11.07 -40.99 -4.20
N LYS A 37 10.06 -40.37 -4.82
CA LYS A 37 9.04 -41.04 -5.64
C LYS A 37 9.41 -41.12 -7.13
N ASN A 38 10.62 -40.68 -7.51
CA ASN A 38 11.08 -40.55 -8.89
C ASN A 38 10.15 -39.71 -9.78
N ILE A 39 9.51 -38.68 -9.21
CA ILE A 39 8.63 -37.78 -9.95
C ILE A 39 9.46 -36.55 -10.40
N PRO A 40 9.63 -36.32 -11.72
CA PRO A 40 10.32 -35.15 -12.22
C PRO A 40 9.48 -33.89 -12.00
N PHE A 41 10.13 -32.77 -11.68
CA PHE A 41 9.47 -31.49 -11.52
C PHE A 41 10.43 -30.33 -11.86
N THR A 42 9.84 -29.16 -12.10
CA THR A 42 10.57 -27.89 -12.21
C THR A 42 10.10 -26.96 -11.09
N TYR A 43 11.03 -26.26 -10.43
CA TYR A 43 10.72 -25.33 -9.35
C TYR A 43 10.78 -23.88 -9.87
N GLU A 44 9.69 -23.12 -9.69
CA GLU A 44 9.56 -21.71 -10.11
C GLU A 44 9.89 -21.40 -11.59
N ALA A 45 9.82 -22.39 -12.47
CA ALA A 45 10.25 -22.26 -13.88
C ALA A 45 9.21 -21.61 -14.80
N LYS A 46 7.96 -21.47 -14.36
CA LYS A 46 6.86 -20.92 -15.17
C LYS A 46 6.11 -19.84 -14.39
N SER A 47 5.78 -18.76 -15.08
CA SER A 47 4.89 -17.71 -14.60
C SER A 47 3.68 -17.60 -15.53
N LEU A 48 2.52 -17.28 -14.95
CA LEU A 48 1.28 -17.04 -15.69
C LEU A 48 0.86 -15.59 -15.49
N VAL A 49 0.56 -14.89 -16.57
CA VAL A 49 -0.04 -13.55 -16.51
C VAL A 49 -1.53 -13.71 -16.28
N TYR A 50 -2.07 -12.95 -15.32
CA TYR A 50 -3.51 -12.89 -15.05
C TYR A 50 -3.92 -11.46 -14.70
N HIS A 51 -5.18 -11.12 -14.99
CA HIS A 51 -5.80 -9.85 -14.63
C HIS A 51 -6.97 -10.12 -13.67
N SER A 52 -7.22 -9.21 -12.74
CA SER A 52 -8.36 -9.27 -11.82
C SER A 52 -9.20 -8.01 -11.95
N VAL A 53 -10.50 -8.17 -12.19
CA VAL A 53 -11.47 -7.07 -12.08
C VAL A 53 -11.84 -6.89 -10.62
N GLN A 54 -11.81 -5.65 -10.13
CA GLN A 54 -12.18 -5.29 -8.76
C GLN A 54 -13.14 -4.12 -8.79
N THR A 55 -14.16 -4.15 -7.94
CA THR A 55 -15.10 -3.05 -7.77
C THR A 55 -14.63 -2.15 -6.64
N TYR A 56 -14.70 -0.84 -6.86
CA TYR A 56 -14.47 0.17 -5.84
C TYR A 56 -15.82 0.65 -5.30
N THR A 57 -16.06 0.45 -4.00
CA THR A 57 -17.23 0.99 -3.29
C THR A 57 -16.73 2.09 -2.35
N PRO A 58 -17.17 3.35 -2.56
CA PRO A 58 -16.80 4.45 -1.67
C PRO A 58 -17.48 4.34 -0.31
N ASP A 59 -16.85 4.90 0.73
CA ASP A 59 -17.47 4.98 2.07
C ASP A 59 -18.65 5.97 2.08
N PHE A 60 -18.48 7.16 1.49
CA PHE A 60 -19.51 8.19 1.40
C PHE A 60 -19.47 8.89 0.03
N VAL A 61 -20.64 9.28 -0.47
CA VAL A 61 -20.80 10.10 -1.67
C VAL A 61 -21.68 11.29 -1.31
N LEU A 62 -21.16 12.50 -1.44
CA LEU A 62 -21.90 13.73 -1.14
C LEU A 62 -22.84 14.11 -2.30
N PRO A 63 -23.84 14.97 -2.06
CA PRO A 63 -24.75 15.45 -3.12
C PRO A 63 -24.06 16.14 -4.31
N SER A 64 -22.83 16.65 -4.12
CA SER A 64 -22.01 17.22 -5.19
C SER A 64 -21.34 16.17 -6.09
N GLY A 65 -21.44 14.87 -5.74
CA GLY A 65 -20.68 13.78 -6.38
C GLY A 65 -19.29 13.55 -5.78
N LEU A 66 -18.85 14.39 -4.83
CA LEU A 66 -17.58 14.19 -4.11
C LEU A 66 -17.61 12.89 -3.31
N ILE A 67 -16.60 12.04 -3.53
CA ILE A 67 -16.38 10.83 -2.75
C ILE A 67 -15.49 11.11 -1.55
N VAL A 68 -15.91 10.63 -0.38
CA VAL A 68 -15.13 10.70 0.86
C VAL A 68 -14.83 9.30 1.38
N GLU A 69 -13.55 9.03 1.64
CA GLU A 69 -13.04 7.79 2.22
C GLU A 69 -12.56 8.01 3.65
N ALA A 70 -13.23 7.39 4.62
CA ALA A 70 -12.80 7.44 6.01
C ALA A 70 -11.74 6.38 6.26
N LYS A 71 -10.58 6.77 6.83
CA LYS A 71 -9.45 5.84 7.02
C LYS A 71 -8.75 6.02 8.37
N GLY A 72 -8.82 4.98 9.20
CA GLY A 72 -7.94 4.81 10.35
C GLY A 72 -6.59 4.18 9.94
N PHE A 73 -6.63 3.00 9.32
CA PHE A 73 -5.44 2.31 8.83
C PHE A 73 -5.36 2.34 7.30
N PHE A 74 -4.30 2.92 6.76
CA PHE A 74 -4.14 3.10 5.31
C PHE A 74 -3.22 2.03 4.70
N LYS A 75 -3.79 0.86 4.39
CA LYS A 75 -3.01 -0.31 3.98
C LYS A 75 -2.29 -0.09 2.64
N PRO A 76 -1.20 -0.84 2.37
CA PRO A 76 -0.57 -0.84 1.04
C PRO A 76 -1.55 -1.16 -0.10
N GLN A 77 -2.50 -2.07 0.15
CA GLN A 77 -3.53 -2.46 -0.81
C GLN A 77 -4.48 -1.32 -1.13
N ASP A 78 -4.94 -0.58 -0.10
CA ASP A 78 -5.81 0.59 -0.29
C ASP A 78 -5.12 1.66 -1.14
N ARG A 79 -3.84 1.93 -0.87
CA ARG A 79 -3.06 2.91 -1.63
C ARG A 79 -2.94 2.51 -3.10
N ARG A 80 -2.64 1.23 -3.37
CA ARG A 80 -2.60 0.71 -4.74
C ARG A 80 -3.97 0.82 -5.43
N LYS A 81 -5.04 0.47 -4.72
CA LYS A 81 -6.42 0.58 -5.21
C LYS A 81 -6.72 2.01 -5.65
N HIS A 82 -6.52 3.01 -4.80
CA HIS A 82 -6.88 4.39 -5.11
C HIS A 82 -6.01 5.00 -6.21
N LEU A 83 -4.73 4.62 -6.33
CA LEU A 83 -3.91 5.03 -7.48
C LEU A 83 -4.47 4.48 -8.80
N LEU A 84 -4.89 3.21 -8.82
CA LEU A 84 -5.48 2.59 -10.01
C LEU A 84 -6.85 3.19 -10.34
N VAL A 85 -7.70 3.41 -9.34
CA VAL A 85 -9.00 4.07 -9.52
C VAL A 85 -8.81 5.46 -10.10
N LYS A 86 -7.92 6.28 -9.52
CA LYS A 86 -7.62 7.62 -10.05
C LYS A 86 -7.05 7.60 -11.47
N GLN A 87 -6.23 6.61 -11.80
CA GLN A 87 -5.70 6.45 -13.16
C GLN A 87 -6.79 6.09 -14.18
N GLN A 88 -7.77 5.27 -13.78
CA GLN A 88 -8.83 4.77 -14.67
C GLN A 88 -10.07 5.66 -14.68
N HIS A 89 -10.28 6.47 -13.64
CA HIS A 89 -11.42 7.37 -13.45
C HIS A 89 -10.91 8.76 -13.00
N PRO A 90 -10.22 9.49 -13.89
CA PRO A 90 -9.60 10.77 -13.54
C PRO A 90 -10.60 11.86 -13.15
N ASP A 91 -11.86 11.75 -13.60
CA ASP A 91 -12.92 12.74 -13.35
C ASP A 91 -13.61 12.56 -11.99
N VAL A 92 -13.32 11.47 -11.26
CA VAL A 92 -13.91 11.21 -9.96
C VAL A 92 -13.10 11.92 -8.87
N ASP A 93 -13.73 12.85 -8.16
CA ASP A 93 -13.12 13.52 -7.00
C ASP A 93 -13.20 12.61 -5.76
N ILE A 94 -12.06 12.07 -5.36
CA ILE A 94 -11.91 11.20 -4.18
C ILE A 94 -11.02 11.90 -3.17
N ARG A 95 -11.53 12.07 -1.94
CA ARG A 95 -10.79 12.68 -0.83
C ARG A 95 -10.80 11.77 0.39
N PHE A 96 -9.77 11.90 1.23
CA PHE A 96 -9.63 11.08 2.44
C PHE A 96 -9.92 11.87 3.71
N VAL A 97 -10.62 11.26 4.66
CA VAL A 97 -10.69 11.76 6.04
C VAL A 97 -9.97 10.76 6.93
N PHE A 98 -8.81 11.16 7.45
CA PHE A 98 -8.00 10.28 8.29
C PHE A 98 -8.33 10.45 9.77
N GLN A 99 -8.26 9.36 10.54
CA GLN A 99 -8.24 9.48 11.99
C GLN A 99 -7.00 10.25 12.48
N ASN A 100 -5.86 10.11 11.80
CA ASN A 100 -4.61 10.84 12.02
C ASN A 100 -3.76 10.76 10.74
N ALA A 101 -3.64 11.84 9.98
CA ALA A 101 -2.91 11.87 8.71
C ALA A 101 -1.39 11.91 8.90
N SER A 102 -0.91 12.25 10.10
CA SER A 102 0.50 12.17 10.48
C SER A 102 0.99 10.74 10.75
N THR A 103 0.10 9.74 10.71
CA THR A 103 0.46 8.33 10.86
C THR A 103 1.43 7.88 9.75
N PRO A 104 2.57 7.25 10.09
CA PRO A 104 3.47 6.64 9.10
C PRO A 104 2.81 5.50 8.31
N LEU A 105 3.14 5.37 7.01
CA LEU A 105 2.60 4.31 6.14
C LEU A 105 2.86 2.87 6.62
N SER A 106 3.92 2.69 7.42
CA SER A 106 4.31 1.44 8.06
C SER A 106 5.28 1.75 9.20
N LYS A 107 5.53 0.75 10.06
CA LYS A 107 6.56 0.84 11.09
C LYS A 107 7.90 1.22 10.45
N GLY A 108 8.49 2.33 10.89
CA GLY A 108 9.77 2.85 10.38
C GLY A 108 9.69 3.70 9.09
N SER A 109 8.51 3.90 8.50
CA SER A 109 8.35 4.80 7.36
C SER A 109 8.54 6.27 7.79
N LYS A 110 9.29 7.05 7.01
CA LYS A 110 9.33 8.52 7.13
C LYS A 110 8.20 9.23 6.39
N THR A 111 7.49 8.50 5.53
CA THR A 111 6.33 9.01 4.79
C THR A 111 5.07 8.72 5.59
N THR A 112 4.26 9.75 5.80
CA THR A 112 2.96 9.71 6.49
C THR A 112 1.82 9.58 5.48
N TYR A 113 0.59 9.38 5.95
CA TYR A 113 -0.59 9.36 5.09
C TYR A 113 -0.77 10.69 4.34
N ALA A 114 -0.62 11.82 5.05
CA ALA A 114 -0.64 13.17 4.47
C ALA A 114 0.37 13.31 3.32
N LYS A 115 1.64 13.00 3.59
CA LYS A 115 2.72 13.08 2.57
C LYS A 115 2.50 12.16 1.38
N TRP A 116 1.81 11.03 1.60
CA TRP A 116 1.43 10.16 0.50
C TRP A 116 0.34 10.81 -0.36
N CYS A 117 -0.69 11.38 0.27
CA CYS A 117 -1.76 12.08 -0.45
C CYS A 117 -1.23 13.28 -1.25
N GLU A 118 -0.39 14.12 -0.64
CA GLU A 118 0.28 15.24 -1.31
C GLU A 118 1.07 14.79 -2.54
N ARG A 119 1.88 13.73 -2.41
CA ARG A 119 2.67 13.18 -3.52
C ARG A 119 1.82 12.70 -4.69
N HIS A 120 0.62 12.19 -4.41
CA HIS A 120 -0.25 11.56 -5.40
C HIS A 120 -1.46 12.42 -5.78
N GLY A 121 -1.52 13.66 -5.29
CA GLY A 121 -2.58 14.63 -5.58
C GLY A 121 -3.95 14.21 -5.06
N PHE A 122 -4.02 13.63 -3.86
CA PHE A 122 -5.29 13.43 -3.16
C PHE A 122 -5.46 14.51 -2.10
N MET A 123 -6.64 15.12 -2.04
CA MET A 123 -6.97 15.99 -0.91
C MET A 123 -7.32 15.12 0.30
N PHE A 124 -7.03 15.63 1.49
CA PHE A 124 -7.36 14.95 2.73
C PHE A 124 -7.69 15.94 3.84
N ALA A 125 -8.38 15.44 4.86
CA ALA A 125 -8.66 16.10 6.13
C ALA A 125 -8.38 15.14 7.29
N GLU A 126 -8.45 15.64 8.53
CA GLU A 126 -8.36 14.83 9.74
C GLU A 126 -9.65 14.93 10.54
N LYS A 127 -10.03 13.81 11.17
CA LYS A 127 -11.18 13.63 12.08
C LYS A 127 -12.56 13.76 11.45
N ASP A 128 -12.79 14.76 10.61
CA ASP A 128 -14.10 15.03 10.02
C ASP A 128 -14.00 15.62 8.61
N VAL A 129 -15.12 15.64 7.90
CA VAL A 129 -15.29 16.29 6.60
C VAL A 129 -15.33 17.80 6.81
N PRO A 130 -14.44 18.60 6.19
CA PRO A 130 -14.50 20.05 6.28
C PRO A 130 -15.76 20.61 5.62
N ASP A 131 -16.36 21.66 6.21
CA ASP A 131 -17.51 22.37 5.62
C ASP A 131 -17.23 22.85 4.18
N SER A 132 -15.97 23.19 3.86
CA SER A 132 -15.57 23.59 2.51
C SER A 132 -15.72 22.49 1.45
N TRP A 133 -15.91 21.23 1.86
CA TRP A 133 -16.19 20.11 0.95
C TRP A 133 -17.70 19.86 0.80
N ILE A 134 -18.51 20.39 1.72
CA ILE A 134 -19.95 20.19 1.77
C ILE A 134 -20.61 21.33 1.01
N THR A 135 -20.84 21.11 -0.28
CA THR A 135 -21.73 21.97 -1.06
C THR A 135 -23.13 21.39 -0.99
N GLN A 136 -24.07 22.14 -0.41
CA GLN A 136 -25.49 21.79 -0.51
C GLN A 136 -25.93 21.99 -1.96
N SER A 137 -26.12 20.90 -2.70
CA SER A 137 -26.98 20.94 -3.89
C SER A 137 -28.41 21.09 -3.37
N ILE A 138 -28.94 22.32 -3.34
CA ILE A 138 -30.39 22.48 -3.31
C ILE A 138 -30.84 22.02 -4.69
N VAL A 139 -31.48 20.85 -4.75
CA VAL A 139 -32.24 20.46 -5.93
C VAL A 139 -33.53 21.28 -5.85
N GLU A 140 -33.64 22.33 -6.66
CA GLU A 140 -34.94 22.95 -6.90
C GLU A 140 -35.79 21.90 -7.62
N GLU A 141 -36.72 21.27 -6.91
CA GLU A 141 -37.85 20.57 -7.53
C GLU A 141 -38.70 21.64 -8.22
N GLU A 142 -38.56 21.78 -9.55
CA GLU A 142 -39.53 22.54 -10.33
C GLU A 142 -40.91 21.88 -10.17
N SER A 143 -41.89 22.71 -9.80
CA SER A 143 -43.28 22.38 -9.50
C SER A 143 -44.16 22.42 -10.73
#